data_AF-A0AAU3RTX2-F1
#
_entry.id   AF-A0AAU3RTX2-F1
#
_cell.length_a   1.000
_cell.length_b   1.000
_cell.length_c   1.000
_cell.angle_alpha   90.00
_cell.angle_beta   90.00
_cell.angle_gamma   90.00
#
_symmetry.space_group_name_H-M   'P 1'
#
loop_
_entity.id
_entity.type
_entity.pdbx_description
1 polymer ?
#
loop_
_entity_poly.entity_id
_entity_poly.type
_entity_poly.pdbx_seq_one_letter_code
_entity_poly.pdbx_strand_id
1 'polypeptide(L)'
;MPPTIDDVRTFIGQLPDAAAVAQVQEAAAQRLRAIDKAAFARIQSGRRARITPALRSKLLRGKTGTVQERNRTGTRAGFLLDEESTRQLRADPRNSHYRVPENVRRFRLPGSGVPLSCLELTES
;
A
#
# COMPACT_ATOMS: atom_id res chain seq x y z
N MET A 1 -13.52 -29.61 6.71
CA MET A 1 -13.95 -28.36 7.35
C MET A 1 -12.70 -27.52 7.62
N PRO A 2 -12.70 -26.20 7.37
CA PRO A 2 -11.58 -25.35 7.75
C PRO A 2 -11.48 -25.28 9.29
N PRO A 3 -10.26 -25.17 9.85
CA PRO A 3 -10.06 -25.03 11.29
C PRO A 3 -10.71 -23.73 11.81
N THR A 4 -11.26 -23.78 13.01
CA THR A 4 -11.87 -22.63 13.69
C THR A 4 -10.84 -21.80 14.44
N ILE A 5 -11.25 -20.61 14.92
CA ILE A 5 -10.36 -19.76 15.74
C ILE A 5 -9.99 -20.46 17.07
N ASP A 6 -10.89 -21.29 17.61
CA ASP A 6 -10.66 -21.97 18.87
C ASP A 6 -9.74 -23.18 18.71
N ASP A 7 -9.78 -23.85 17.55
CA ASP A 7 -8.78 -24.88 17.19
C ASP A 7 -7.37 -24.28 17.13
N VAL A 8 -7.24 -23.08 16.54
CA VAL A 8 -5.96 -22.37 16.45
C VAL A 8 -5.47 -21.95 17.84
N ARG A 9 -6.35 -21.42 18.69
CA ARG A 9 -5.99 -21.07 20.08
C ARG A 9 -5.54 -22.28 20.87
N THR A 10 -6.25 -23.40 20.72
CA THR A 10 -5.92 -24.67 21.38
C THR A 10 -4.55 -25.16 20.95
N PHE A 11 -4.26 -25.15 19.65
CA PHE A 11 -2.95 -25.52 19.11
C PHE A 11 -1.82 -24.63 19.66
N ILE A 12 -2.00 -23.30 19.65
CA ILE A 12 -1.00 -22.37 20.19
C ILE A 12 -0.76 -22.62 21.69
N GLY A 13 -1.82 -22.94 22.45
CA GLY A 13 -1.72 -23.27 23.87
C GLY A 13 -0.97 -24.57 24.18
N GLN A 14 -0.80 -25.46 23.19
CA GLN A 14 -0.02 -26.70 23.32
C GLN A 14 1.47 -26.53 23.01
N LEU A 15 1.90 -25.34 22.56
CA LEU A 15 3.29 -25.10 22.20
C LEU A 15 4.18 -25.06 23.46
N PRO A 16 5.37 -25.67 23.42
CA PRO A 16 6.18 -25.93 24.61
C PRO A 16 6.85 -24.68 25.17
N ASP A 17 7.11 -23.67 24.35
CA ASP A 17 7.83 -22.46 24.73
C ASP A 17 7.56 -21.27 23.79
N ALA A 18 8.13 -20.12 24.14
CA ALA A 18 8.02 -18.88 23.37
C ALA A 18 8.69 -18.98 21.98
N ALA A 19 9.71 -19.83 21.80
CA ALA A 19 10.38 -19.99 20.52
C ALA A 19 9.46 -20.71 19.51
N ALA A 20 8.74 -21.74 19.95
CA ALA A 20 7.74 -22.43 19.14
C ALA A 20 6.58 -21.47 18.75
N VAL A 21 6.13 -20.61 19.67
CA VAL A 21 5.13 -19.57 19.36
C VAL A 21 5.67 -18.58 18.32
N ALA A 22 6.92 -18.14 18.45
CA ALA A 22 7.54 -17.22 17.51
C ALA A 22 7.63 -17.81 16.09
N GLN A 23 7.93 -19.10 15.95
CA GLN A 23 7.94 -19.78 14.64
C GLN A 23 6.55 -19.79 13.98
N VAL A 24 5.49 -20.04 14.74
CA VAL A 24 4.11 -19.98 14.23
C VAL A 24 3.76 -18.55 13.79
N GLN A 25 4.15 -17.54 14.56
CA GLN A 25 3.95 -16.13 14.19
C GLN A 25 4.70 -15.77 12.91
N GLU A 26 5.93 -16.24 12.74
CA GLU A 26 6.70 -16.02 11.53
C GLU A 26 6.05 -16.70 10.31
N ALA A 27 5.64 -17.96 10.43
CA ALA A 27 4.95 -18.68 9.36
C ALA A 27 3.63 -18.00 8.97
N ALA A 28 2.85 -17.54 9.95
CA ALA A 28 1.63 -16.77 9.71
C ALA A 28 1.92 -15.45 8.98
N ALA A 29 2.96 -14.72 9.40
CA ALA A 29 3.37 -13.49 8.74
C ALA A 29 3.81 -13.72 7.29
N GLN A 30 4.56 -14.80 7.02
CA GLN A 30 4.95 -15.19 5.67
C GLN A 30 3.72 -15.52 4.80
N ARG A 31 2.76 -16.27 5.35
CA ARG A 31 1.52 -16.61 4.64
C ARG A 31 0.71 -15.36 4.29
N LEU A 32 0.57 -14.42 5.22
CA LEU A 32 -0.13 -13.16 5.00
C LEU A 32 0.56 -12.33 3.90
N ARG A 33 1.89 -12.22 3.93
CA ARG A 33 2.67 -11.55 2.87
C ARG A 33 2.44 -12.18 1.50
N ALA A 34 2.34 -13.52 1.43
CA ALA A 34 2.08 -14.21 0.17
C ALA A 34 0.67 -13.92 -0.37
N ILE A 35 -0.33 -13.85 0.51
CA ILE A 35 -1.71 -13.47 0.16
C ILE A 35 -1.74 -12.03 -0.36
N ASP A 36 -1.11 -11.09 0.34
CA ASP A 36 -1.02 -9.69 -0.09
C ASP A 36 -0.31 -9.56 -1.43
N LYS A 37 0.81 -10.28 -1.62
CA LYS A 37 1.55 -10.29 -2.88
C LYS A 37 0.67 -10.75 -4.04
N ALA A 38 -0.15 -11.78 -3.83
CA ALA A 38 -1.09 -12.28 -4.83
C ALA A 38 -2.23 -11.28 -5.09
N ALA A 39 -2.84 -10.74 -4.03
CA ALA A 39 -3.94 -9.78 -4.13
C ALA A 39 -3.54 -8.52 -4.93
N PHE A 40 -2.31 -8.03 -4.73
CA PHE A 40 -1.81 -6.84 -5.39
C PHE A 40 -0.89 -7.13 -6.57
N ALA A 41 -0.86 -8.36 -7.10
CA ALA A 41 0.06 -8.74 -8.19
C ALA A 41 -0.08 -7.88 -9.45
N ARG A 42 -1.29 -7.38 -9.71
CA ARG A 42 -1.63 -6.52 -10.86
C ARG A 42 -1.15 -5.07 -10.72
N ILE A 43 -0.85 -4.60 -9.51
CA ILE A 43 -0.41 -3.23 -9.25
C ILE A 43 1.09 -3.11 -9.54
N GLN A 44 1.43 -3.00 -10.83
CA GLN A 44 2.81 -2.97 -11.32
C GLN A 44 3.24 -1.56 -11.75
N SER A 45 4.55 -1.32 -11.79
CA SER A 45 5.10 -0.06 -12.29
C SER A 45 4.60 0.22 -13.71
N GLY A 46 4.31 1.49 -14.01
CA GLY A 46 3.76 1.93 -15.29
C GLY A 46 2.24 1.85 -15.42
N ARG A 47 1.54 1.09 -14.55
CA ARG A 47 0.06 1.05 -14.57
C ARG A 47 -0.53 2.34 -14.01
N ARG A 48 -1.66 2.77 -14.56
CA ARG A 48 -2.45 3.87 -13.98
C ARG A 48 -3.30 3.37 -12.82
N ALA A 49 -3.33 4.17 -11.77
CA ALA A 49 -4.14 3.89 -10.60
C ALA A 49 -4.68 5.18 -9.97
N ARG A 50 -5.63 5.00 -9.07
CA ARG A 50 -6.22 6.00 -8.21
C ARG A 50 -5.90 5.68 -6.76
N ILE A 51 -5.63 6.72 -5.98
CA ILE A 51 -5.45 6.61 -4.53
C ILE A 51 -6.83 6.51 -3.88
N THR A 52 -7.09 5.41 -3.17
CA THR A 52 -8.39 5.13 -2.56
C THR A 52 -8.63 5.94 -1.27
N PRO A 53 -9.87 6.04 -0.79
CA PRO A 53 -10.20 6.71 0.47
C PRO A 53 -9.56 6.07 1.72
N ALA A 54 -9.09 4.83 1.61
CA ALA A 54 -8.41 4.11 2.69
C ALA A 54 -7.10 4.78 3.11
N LEU A 55 -6.49 5.59 2.24
CA LEU A 55 -5.28 6.34 2.60
C LEU A 55 -5.59 7.40 3.67
N ARG A 56 -4.79 7.47 4.73
CA ARG A 56 -4.97 8.46 5.81
C ARG A 56 -4.89 9.90 5.33
N SER A 57 -4.03 10.20 4.35
CA SER A 57 -3.84 11.57 3.84
C SER A 57 -5.03 12.01 2.99
N LYS A 58 -5.84 12.93 3.51
CA LYS A 58 -7.01 13.47 2.80
C LYS A 58 -6.65 14.20 1.49
N LEU A 59 -5.48 14.85 1.43
CA LEU A 59 -4.99 15.60 0.27
C LEU A 59 -4.77 14.71 -0.96
N LEU A 60 -4.39 13.45 -0.73
CA LEU A 60 -4.05 12.50 -1.79
C LEU A 60 -5.22 11.62 -2.21
N ARG A 61 -6.32 11.59 -1.44
CA ARG A 61 -7.48 10.74 -1.76
C ARG A 61 -8.08 11.13 -3.09
N GLY A 62 -8.39 10.13 -3.89
CA GLY A 62 -9.01 10.29 -5.19
C GLY A 62 -8.08 10.80 -6.28
N LYS A 63 -6.83 11.19 -5.96
CA LYS A 63 -5.82 11.60 -6.93
C LYS A 63 -5.37 10.40 -7.77
N THR A 64 -5.07 10.66 -9.02
CA THR A 64 -4.70 9.67 -10.04
C THR A 64 -3.26 9.85 -10.47
N GLY A 65 -2.68 8.78 -11.00
CA GLY A 65 -1.29 8.78 -11.42
C GLY A 65 -0.82 7.42 -11.89
N THR A 66 0.49 7.31 -12.05
CA THR A 66 1.18 6.12 -12.49
C THR A 66 1.93 5.50 -11.33
N VAL A 67 1.70 4.21 -11.11
CA VAL A 67 2.45 3.39 -10.15
C VAL A 67 3.91 3.35 -10.58
N GLN A 68 4.82 3.55 -9.64
CA GLN A 68 6.27 3.45 -9.84
C GLN A 68 6.79 2.18 -9.15
N GLU A 69 8.11 2.02 -9.11
CA GLU A 69 8.76 0.91 -8.42
C GLU A 69 8.29 0.74 -6.97
N ARG A 70 8.18 -0.53 -6.57
CA ARG A 70 7.84 -0.89 -5.21
C ARG A 70 9.04 -0.67 -4.29
N ASN A 71 8.75 -0.41 -3.01
CA ASN A 71 9.78 -0.39 -1.99
C ASN A 71 10.37 -1.80 -1.78
N ARG A 72 11.48 -1.90 -1.03
CA ARG A 72 12.19 -3.18 -0.78
C ARG A 72 11.30 -4.28 -0.18
N THR A 73 10.32 -3.92 0.65
CA THR A 73 9.39 -4.87 1.27
C THR A 73 8.22 -5.28 0.36
N GLY A 74 8.06 -4.61 -0.79
CA GLY A 74 6.99 -4.89 -1.75
C GLY A 74 5.59 -4.48 -1.31
N THR A 75 5.44 -3.76 -0.20
CA THR A 75 4.14 -3.39 0.41
C THR A 75 3.67 -1.99 0.00
N ARG A 76 4.56 -1.17 -0.56
CA ARG A 76 4.29 0.19 -1.01
C ARG A 76 4.89 0.41 -2.39
N ALA A 77 4.29 1.30 -3.17
CA ALA A 77 4.81 1.72 -4.46
C ALA A 77 5.03 3.22 -4.50
N GLY A 78 6.13 3.65 -5.13
CA GLY A 78 6.24 5.05 -5.54
C GLY A 78 5.05 5.43 -6.43
N PHE A 79 4.70 6.71 -6.45
CA PHE A 79 3.52 7.15 -7.18
C PHE A 79 3.79 8.50 -7.85
N LEU A 80 3.58 8.54 -9.17
CA LEU A 80 3.75 9.74 -9.98
C LEU A 80 2.36 10.27 -10.34
N LEU A 81 1.98 11.41 -9.76
CA LEU A 81 0.68 12.02 -10.05
C LEU A 81 0.59 12.44 -11.51
N ASP A 82 -0.61 12.31 -12.09
CA ASP A 82 -0.88 12.93 -13.38
C ASP A 82 -0.97 14.46 -13.28
N GLU A 83 -1.07 15.13 -14.41
CA GLU A 83 -0.97 16.59 -14.47
C GLU A 83 -2.14 17.29 -13.79
N GLU A 84 -3.33 16.72 -13.89
CA GLU A 84 -4.50 17.24 -13.20
C GLU A 84 -4.38 17.07 -11.69
N SER A 85 -4.03 15.87 -11.22
CA SER A 85 -3.84 15.59 -9.80
C SER A 85 -2.70 16.41 -9.21
N THR A 86 -1.64 16.66 -9.99
CA THR A 86 -0.52 17.53 -9.61
C THR A 86 -0.98 18.98 -9.45
N ARG A 87 -1.76 19.51 -10.40
CA ARG A 87 -2.35 20.86 -10.29
C ARG A 87 -3.29 20.98 -9.10
N GLN A 88 -4.16 20.00 -8.90
CA GLN A 88 -5.09 19.97 -7.77
C GLN A 88 -4.34 19.93 -6.43
N LEU A 89 -3.26 19.13 -6.32
CA LEU A 89 -2.46 19.08 -5.11
C LEU A 89 -1.73 20.40 -4.85
N ARG A 90 -1.20 21.05 -5.89
CA ARG A 90 -0.55 22.36 -5.78
C ARG A 90 -1.52 23.45 -5.32
N ALA A 91 -2.72 23.48 -5.89
CA ALA A 91 -3.72 24.51 -5.63
C ALA A 91 -4.53 24.28 -4.35
N ASP A 92 -4.42 23.11 -3.70
CA ASP A 92 -5.18 22.82 -2.49
C ASP A 92 -4.71 23.73 -1.33
N PRO A 93 -5.58 24.61 -0.79
CA PRO A 93 -5.20 25.53 0.28
C PRO A 93 -4.82 24.82 1.59
N ARG A 94 -5.19 23.53 1.74
CA ARG A 94 -4.83 22.71 2.89
C ARG A 94 -3.49 21.98 2.70
N ASN A 95 -2.87 22.11 1.53
CA ASN A 95 -1.56 21.50 1.26
C ASN A 95 -0.42 22.34 1.84
N SER A 96 -0.08 22.07 3.10
CA SER A 96 1.12 22.61 3.76
C SER A 96 2.35 21.70 3.65
N HIS A 97 2.17 20.46 3.16
CA HIS A 97 3.18 19.41 3.28
C HIS A 97 3.89 19.09 1.95
N TYR A 98 3.19 19.17 0.82
CA TYR A 98 3.76 18.83 -0.49
C TYR A 98 4.12 20.11 -1.24
N ARG A 99 5.41 20.45 -1.24
CA ARG A 99 5.93 21.55 -2.04
C ARG A 99 6.07 21.10 -3.50
N VAL A 100 5.06 21.43 -4.32
CA VAL A 100 5.04 21.12 -5.75
C VAL A 100 5.55 22.33 -6.54
N PRO A 101 6.75 22.30 -7.15
CA PRO A 101 7.25 23.42 -7.94
C PRO A 101 6.35 23.75 -9.13
N GLU A 102 6.30 25.02 -9.54
CA GLU A 102 5.44 25.50 -10.64
C GLU A 102 5.76 24.83 -11.99
N ASN A 103 7.04 24.56 -12.25
CA ASN A 103 7.50 23.93 -13.48
C ASN A 103 7.26 22.41 -13.54
N VAL A 104 6.78 21.79 -12.46
CA VAL A 104 6.55 20.34 -12.41
C VAL A 104 5.15 20.00 -12.93
N ARG A 105 5.09 19.31 -14.08
CA ARG A 105 3.81 18.83 -14.63
C ARG A 105 3.30 17.59 -13.91
N ARG A 106 4.17 16.65 -13.58
CA ARG A 106 3.83 15.40 -12.90
C ARG A 106 4.66 15.26 -11.63
N PHE A 107 3.99 15.34 -10.49
CA PHE A 107 4.67 15.34 -9.19
C PHE A 107 4.85 13.92 -8.66
N ARG A 108 6.10 13.54 -8.37
CA ARG A 108 6.41 12.28 -7.70
C ARG A 108 6.20 12.44 -6.20
N LEU A 109 5.31 11.64 -5.62
CA LEU A 109 5.08 11.67 -4.17
C LEU A 109 6.36 11.29 -3.42
N PRO A 110 6.81 12.12 -2.46
CA PRO A 110 8.02 11.85 -1.69
C PRO A 110 7.81 10.71 -0.67
N GLY A 111 8.92 10.19 -0.15
CA GLY A 111 8.92 9.16 0.89
C GLY A 111 8.81 7.73 0.36
N SER A 112 8.36 6.80 1.21
CA SER A 112 8.34 5.36 0.92
C SER A 112 7.21 4.90 0.00
N GLY A 113 6.52 5.84 -0.66
CA GLY A 113 5.41 5.56 -1.56
C GLY A 113 4.05 5.32 -0.88
N VAL A 114 3.05 5.01 -1.69
CA VAL A 114 1.66 4.73 -1.30
C VAL A 114 1.50 3.23 -1.02
N PRO A 115 0.82 2.82 0.07
CA PRO A 115 0.51 1.41 0.31
C PRO A 115 -0.27 0.80 -0.86
N LEU A 116 0.06 -0.42 -1.26
CA LEU A 116 -0.62 -1.08 -2.38
C LEU A 116 -2.11 -1.29 -2.14
N SER A 117 -2.52 -1.53 -0.90
CA SER A 117 -3.92 -1.61 -0.49
C SER A 117 -4.71 -0.31 -0.66
N CYS A 118 -4.02 0.81 -0.84
CA CYS A 118 -4.61 2.12 -1.07
C CYS A 118 -4.60 2.52 -2.55
N LEU A 119 -4.28 1.61 -3.46
CA LEU A 119 -4.23 1.85 -4.89
C LEU A 119 -5.26 0.97 -5.61
N GLU A 120 -6.03 1.60 -6.50
CA GLU A 120 -7.01 0.94 -7.34
C GLU A 120 -6.65 1.22 -8.80
N LEU A 121 -6.48 0.17 -9.62
CA LEU A 121 -6.12 0.34 -11.03
C LEU A 121 -7.29 0.98 -11.78
N THR A 122 -6.99 2.02 -12.58
CA THR A 122 -8.01 2.72 -13.37
C THR A 122 -8.16 2.17 -14.79
N GLU A 123 -7.23 1.32 -15.22
CA GLU A 123 -7.21 0.68 -16.53
C GLU A 123 -7.22 -0.83 -16.28
N SER A 124 -8.21 -1.51 -16.85
CA SER A 124 -8.35 -2.97 -16.84
C SER A 124 -7.45 -3.58 -17.90
#